data_AF-A0A9W6FR64-F1
#
_entry.id   AF-A0A9W6FR64-F1
#
_cell.length_a   1.000
_cell.length_b   1.000
_cell.length_c   1.000
_cell.angle_alpha   90.00
_cell.angle_beta   90.00
_cell.angle_gamma   90.00
#
_symmetry.space_group_name_H-M   'P 1'
#
loop_
_entity.id
_entity.type
_entity.pdbx_description
1 polymer ?
#
loop_
_entity_poly.entity_id
_entity_poly.type
_entity_poly.pdbx_seq_one_letter_code
_entity_poly.pdbx_strand_id
1 'polypeptide(L)'
;MTHGIEEVIARGMCVGCGACSVRTSGAIPVTIGRRGVYEARLGDADAGAVRAASRVCPFSDDSVDEDELTRERFPDLPTDDRLGAVRDVVAGRISSDTEVMQSSSGGLTSLLLVELLREGRVDGVLHVGRPEGDQRFGYTISTTEEEVLASRKSMYAATTLADVLERVRGDGRRYAVVGVPCFITAARHLARELPDLGEQLAVFVGLVCGHLKSTFYAESLAWQAGVAPQDLERIDFRVKDPERSSGNYDYEVTARGVHEPIRRRTGSAFDTSWGFGAFQPEACNFCDDVFAESADVAFADAWLPQYEPDSRGTNVVLVRDEQVGELLQRAAARGDADLEPLTADDAAASQGGNYRHRRIGLAVRLADDLRRGRSVPRKRVAPDRTVVTRRRAALIRQRRRMSALSLERFAEAREAGDFARYARPMQRAIRRYWLIESATHGPRALARFLKNRALELLGR
;
A
#
# COMPACT_ATOMS: atom_id res chain seq x y z
N MET A 1 29.10 3.98 -5.34
CA MET A 1 28.10 4.09 -6.41
C MET A 1 26.88 4.69 -5.78
N THR A 2 26.48 5.88 -6.21
CA THR A 2 25.25 6.54 -5.80
C THR A 2 24.07 5.75 -6.38
N HIS A 3 23.02 5.48 -5.60
CA HIS A 3 21.82 4.82 -6.08
C HIS A 3 20.80 5.88 -6.52
N GLY A 4 20.90 6.36 -7.76
CA GLY A 4 20.03 7.42 -8.30
C GLY A 4 18.74 6.86 -8.92
N ILE A 5 17.91 7.75 -9.48
CA ILE A 5 16.70 7.36 -10.20
C ILE A 5 16.98 6.44 -11.41
N GLU A 6 18.15 6.57 -12.02
CA GLU A 6 18.63 5.70 -13.09
C GLU A 6 18.74 4.25 -12.61
N GLU A 7 19.40 4.02 -11.47
CA GLU A 7 19.44 2.71 -10.84
C GLU A 7 18.06 2.23 -10.40
N VAL A 8 17.21 3.10 -9.84
CA VAL A 8 15.84 2.75 -9.45
C VAL A 8 15.07 2.17 -10.63
N ILE A 9 15.12 2.82 -11.80
CA ILE A 9 14.44 2.38 -13.02
C ILE A 9 15.09 1.10 -13.57
N ALA A 10 16.42 1.06 -13.71
CA ALA A 10 17.14 -0.10 -14.24
C ALA A 10 16.94 -1.36 -13.39
N ARG A 11 16.75 -1.20 -12.07
CA ARG A 11 16.48 -2.28 -11.12
C ARG A 11 15.00 -2.67 -11.06
N GLY A 12 14.10 -1.95 -11.73
CA GLY A 12 12.65 -2.15 -11.68
C GLY A 12 12.02 -1.70 -10.34
N MET A 13 12.70 -0.83 -9.59
CA MET A 13 12.28 -0.35 -8.27
C MET A 13 11.46 0.93 -8.33
N CYS A 14 11.09 1.40 -9.53
CA CYS A 14 10.13 2.47 -9.67
C CYS A 14 8.76 2.02 -9.13
N VAL A 15 8.18 2.80 -8.23
CA VAL A 15 6.84 2.55 -7.67
C VAL A 15 5.72 3.30 -8.40
N GLY A 16 6.10 4.14 -9.37
CA GLY A 16 5.12 4.85 -10.21
C GLY A 16 4.44 6.05 -9.56
N CYS A 17 4.95 6.53 -8.43
CA CYS A 17 4.35 7.63 -7.65
C CYS A 17 4.14 8.93 -8.46
N GLY A 18 4.92 9.16 -9.52
CA GLY A 18 4.72 10.30 -10.42
C GLY A 18 5.48 11.57 -10.03
N ALA A 19 6.18 11.58 -8.89
CA ALA A 19 6.88 12.77 -8.42
C ALA A 19 7.93 13.31 -9.40
N CYS A 20 8.67 12.44 -10.08
CA CYS A 20 9.60 12.83 -11.13
C CYS A 20 8.92 13.58 -12.29
N SER A 21 7.72 13.15 -12.69
CA SER A 21 6.93 13.81 -13.73
C SER A 21 6.54 15.22 -13.30
N VAL A 22 6.05 15.39 -12.07
CA VAL A 22 5.65 16.70 -11.53
C VAL A 22 6.86 17.64 -11.42
N ARG A 23 7.97 17.12 -10.86
CA ARG A 23 9.18 17.91 -10.64
C ARG A 23 9.84 18.39 -11.93
N THR A 24 9.66 17.64 -13.01
CA THR A 24 10.28 17.93 -14.31
C THR A 24 9.29 18.43 -15.36
N SER A 25 8.07 18.80 -14.94
CA SER A 25 7.01 19.29 -15.83
C SER A 25 6.78 18.36 -17.04
N GLY A 26 6.74 17.05 -16.76
CA GLY A 26 6.47 16.01 -17.75
C GLY A 26 7.68 15.53 -18.57
N ALA A 27 8.88 16.10 -18.38
CA ALA A 27 10.06 15.63 -19.12
C ALA A 27 10.44 14.17 -18.79
N ILE A 28 10.15 13.71 -17.57
CA ILE A 28 10.26 12.30 -17.15
C ILE A 28 8.85 11.79 -16.79
N PRO A 29 8.05 11.35 -17.78
CA PRO A 29 6.68 10.90 -17.52
C PRO A 29 6.66 9.53 -16.85
N VAL A 30 5.56 9.23 -16.16
CA VAL A 30 5.25 7.89 -15.66
C VAL A 30 4.21 7.23 -16.54
N THR A 31 4.43 5.98 -16.92
CA THR A 31 3.54 5.24 -17.83
C THR A 31 3.30 3.83 -17.29
N ILE A 32 2.11 3.30 -17.50
CA ILE A 32 1.81 1.92 -17.11
C ILE A 32 2.47 0.94 -18.09
N GLY A 33 3.32 0.07 -17.57
CA GLY A 33 4.02 -0.93 -18.37
C GLY A 33 3.22 -2.21 -18.56
N ARG A 34 3.79 -3.15 -19.34
CA ARG A 34 3.23 -4.49 -19.60
C ARG A 34 2.82 -5.25 -18.33
N ARG A 35 3.47 -5.00 -17.20
CA ARG A 35 3.22 -5.66 -15.91
C ARG A 35 2.11 -5.01 -15.07
N GLY A 36 1.39 -4.04 -15.62
CA GLY A 36 0.32 -3.34 -14.89
C GLY A 36 0.83 -2.48 -13.74
N VAL A 37 2.06 -1.97 -13.84
CA VAL A 37 2.69 -1.06 -12.87
C VAL A 37 3.13 0.22 -13.57
N TYR A 38 3.01 1.36 -12.90
CA TYR A 38 3.53 2.64 -13.39
C TYR A 38 5.06 2.67 -13.23
N GLU A 39 5.74 3.10 -14.28
CA GLU A 39 7.20 3.23 -14.32
C GLU A 39 7.58 4.56 -14.99
N ALA A 40 8.56 5.24 -14.41
CA ALA A 40 9.15 6.45 -14.97
C ALA A 40 9.95 6.13 -16.25
N ARG A 41 9.89 7.05 -17.22
CA ARG A 41 10.61 6.94 -18.49
C ARG A 41 11.60 8.09 -18.60
N LEU A 42 12.90 7.79 -18.52
CA LEU A 42 13.94 8.81 -18.65
C LEU A 42 14.00 9.39 -20.07
N GLY A 43 13.83 8.55 -21.11
CA GLY A 43 13.89 8.99 -22.49
C GLY A 43 15.17 9.77 -22.79
N ASP A 44 15.03 10.92 -23.45
CA ASP A 44 16.12 11.85 -23.76
C ASP A 44 16.23 13.00 -22.74
N ALA A 45 15.72 12.81 -21.52
CA ALA A 45 15.79 13.83 -20.47
C ALA A 45 17.24 14.22 -20.18
N ASP A 46 17.50 15.53 -20.09
CA ASP A 46 18.84 16.02 -19.79
C ASP A 46 19.28 15.68 -18.35
N ALA A 47 20.59 15.78 -18.11
CA ALA A 47 21.17 15.44 -16.81
C ALA A 47 20.63 16.31 -15.66
N GLY A 48 20.17 17.53 -15.93
CA GLY A 48 19.51 18.40 -14.95
C GLY A 48 18.15 17.87 -14.53
N ALA A 49 17.32 17.47 -15.50
CA ALA A 49 16.03 16.83 -15.26
C ALA A 49 16.18 15.49 -14.51
N VAL A 50 17.16 14.66 -14.88
CA VAL A 50 17.46 13.41 -14.17
C VAL A 50 17.83 13.67 -12.72
N ARG A 51 18.73 14.63 -12.44
CA ARG A 51 19.08 15.00 -11.06
C ARG A 51 17.88 15.53 -10.27
N ALA A 52 17.04 16.37 -10.89
CA ALA A 52 15.85 16.90 -10.23
C ALA A 52 14.83 15.79 -9.91
N ALA A 53 14.61 14.87 -10.83
CA ALA A 53 13.76 13.71 -10.62
C ALA A 53 14.31 12.75 -9.54
N SER A 54 15.63 12.62 -9.45
CA SER A 54 16.29 11.80 -8.43
C SER A 54 16.01 12.31 -7.01
N ARG A 55 16.05 13.63 -6.79
CA ARG A 55 15.79 14.24 -5.47
C ARG A 55 14.36 14.11 -4.96
N VAL A 56 13.42 13.72 -5.82
CA VAL A 56 12.01 13.47 -5.45
C VAL A 56 11.62 11.99 -5.49
N CYS A 57 12.56 11.10 -5.80
CA CYS A 57 12.31 9.66 -5.87
C CYS A 57 12.46 9.01 -4.48
N PRO A 58 11.42 8.36 -3.91
CA PRO A 58 11.48 7.77 -2.56
C PRO A 58 12.40 6.54 -2.44
N PHE A 59 13.07 6.15 -3.52
CA PHE A 59 14.03 5.05 -3.56
C PHE A 59 15.41 5.50 -4.07
N SER A 60 15.64 6.80 -4.23
CA SER A 60 16.94 7.34 -4.61
C SER A 60 17.75 7.74 -3.37
N ASP A 61 19.07 7.62 -3.45
CA ASP A 61 19.99 8.13 -2.43
C ASP A 61 20.20 9.66 -2.53
N ASP A 62 19.74 10.28 -3.63
CA ASP A 62 19.81 11.74 -3.82
C ASP A 62 18.72 12.49 -3.06
N SER A 63 17.71 11.78 -2.54
CA SER A 63 16.72 12.32 -1.63
C SER A 63 17.05 11.96 -0.18
N VAL A 64 16.52 12.74 0.74
CA VAL A 64 16.61 12.47 2.18
C VAL A 64 15.73 11.27 2.56
N ASP A 65 16.01 10.62 3.69
CA ASP A 65 15.20 9.48 4.14
C ASP A 65 13.98 9.91 4.96
N GLU A 66 13.12 8.95 5.31
CA GLU A 66 11.90 9.22 6.06
C GLU A 66 12.17 9.73 7.49
N ASP A 67 13.30 9.36 8.11
CA ASP A 67 13.67 9.81 9.45
C ASP A 67 14.07 11.30 9.41
N GLU A 68 14.81 11.73 8.38
CA GLU A 68 15.14 13.14 8.16
C GLU A 68 13.90 13.99 7.86
N LEU A 69 13.02 13.55 6.94
CA LEU A 69 11.76 14.24 6.65
C LEU A 69 10.91 14.45 7.90
N THR A 70 10.82 13.42 8.74
CA THR A 70 10.00 13.46 9.95
C THR A 70 10.63 14.35 11.02
N ARG A 71 11.95 14.29 11.21
CA ARG A 71 12.67 15.13 12.19
C ARG A 71 12.63 16.62 11.84
N GLU A 72 12.68 16.96 10.55
CA GLU A 72 12.52 18.35 10.10
C GLU A 72 11.13 18.91 10.44
N ARG A 73 10.08 18.08 10.32
CA ARG A 73 8.70 18.50 10.56
C ARG A 73 8.29 18.45 12.04
N PHE A 74 8.81 17.47 12.77
CA PHE A 74 8.43 17.14 14.15
C PHE A 74 9.68 16.96 15.04
N PRO A 75 10.50 18.00 15.23
CA PRO A 75 11.79 17.88 15.91
C PRO A 75 11.68 17.48 17.40
N ASP A 76 10.55 17.81 18.04
CA ASP A 76 10.35 17.62 19.48
C ASP A 76 9.57 16.34 19.83
N LEU A 77 9.12 15.56 18.84
CA LEU A 77 8.37 14.34 19.10
C LEU A 77 9.29 13.19 19.52
N PRO A 78 8.86 12.35 20.47
CA PRO A 78 9.60 11.13 20.79
C PRO A 78 9.60 10.20 19.57
N THR A 79 10.71 9.48 19.40
CA THR A 79 10.92 8.55 18.28
C THR A 79 11.00 7.11 18.78
N ASP A 80 10.28 6.20 18.12
CA ASP A 80 10.43 4.74 18.28
C ASP A 80 11.01 4.15 16.98
N ASP A 81 11.99 3.25 17.08
CA ASP A 81 12.70 2.62 15.95
C ASP A 81 11.77 1.92 14.93
N ARG A 82 10.56 1.57 15.36
CA ARG A 82 9.55 0.86 14.57
C ARG A 82 8.49 1.82 14.02
N LEU A 83 8.06 2.83 14.79
CA LEU A 83 6.96 3.73 14.43
C LEU A 83 7.39 5.08 13.83
N GLY A 84 8.68 5.43 13.94
CA GLY A 84 9.20 6.77 13.67
C GLY A 84 8.84 7.74 14.81
N ALA A 85 8.86 9.04 14.52
CA ALA A 85 8.35 10.04 15.47
C ALA A 85 6.85 9.86 15.65
N VAL A 86 6.35 9.89 16.88
CA VAL A 86 4.92 9.70 17.15
C VAL A 86 4.52 10.45 18.40
N ARG A 87 3.36 11.10 18.37
CA ARG A 87 2.78 11.79 19.52
C ARG A 87 1.86 10.85 20.28
N ASP A 88 0.84 10.34 19.59
CA ASP A 88 -0.19 9.47 20.16
C ASP A 88 -0.39 8.23 19.29
N VAL A 89 -0.70 7.12 19.94
CA VAL A 89 -1.14 5.88 19.29
C VAL A 89 -2.51 5.54 19.85
N VAL A 90 -3.50 5.41 18.99
CA VAL A 90 -4.88 5.10 19.40
C VAL A 90 -5.45 3.97 18.55
N ALA A 91 -6.37 3.19 19.13
CA ALA A 91 -7.27 2.32 18.40
C ALA A 91 -8.66 2.93 18.34
N GLY A 92 -9.41 2.65 17.28
CA GLY A 92 -10.79 3.12 17.23
C GLY A 92 -11.53 2.84 15.94
N ARG A 93 -12.78 3.30 15.92
CA ARG A 93 -13.69 3.23 14.78
C ARG A 93 -14.78 4.27 14.89
N ILE A 94 -15.43 4.56 13.77
CA ILE A 94 -16.63 5.39 13.76
C ILE A 94 -17.78 4.67 14.48
N SER A 95 -18.62 5.42 15.19
CA SER A 95 -19.65 4.86 16.07
C SER A 95 -20.89 4.36 15.31
N SER A 96 -21.09 4.78 14.06
CA SER A 96 -22.19 4.30 13.21
C SER A 96 -21.94 2.88 12.71
N ASP A 97 -22.72 1.92 13.21
CA ASP A 97 -22.67 0.51 12.79
C ASP A 97 -22.96 0.31 11.29
N THR A 98 -23.79 1.17 10.69
CA THR A 98 -24.10 1.09 9.26
C THR A 98 -22.92 1.58 8.43
N GLU A 99 -22.36 2.73 8.78
CA GLU A 99 -21.25 3.34 8.03
C GLU A 99 -19.95 2.54 8.19
N VAL A 100 -19.67 2.01 9.39
CA VAL A 100 -18.44 1.24 9.62
C VAL A 100 -18.40 -0.01 8.75
N MET A 101 -19.55 -0.65 8.50
CA MET A 101 -19.65 -1.83 7.63
C MET A 101 -19.34 -1.53 6.15
N GLN A 102 -19.46 -0.27 5.74
CA GLN A 102 -19.12 0.20 4.41
C GLN A 102 -17.66 0.70 4.31
N SER A 103 -16.91 0.72 5.40
CA SER A 103 -15.47 0.97 5.40
C SER A 103 -14.65 -0.32 5.28
N SER A 104 -13.35 -0.21 4.99
CA SER A 104 -12.47 -1.38 5.06
C SER A 104 -12.13 -1.80 6.48
N SER A 105 -12.00 -0.85 7.41
CA SER A 105 -11.53 -1.10 8.78
C SER A 105 -12.43 -0.37 9.79
N GLY A 106 -11.90 0.43 10.71
CA GLY A 106 -12.70 1.26 11.63
C GLY A 106 -13.33 2.51 11.01
N GLY A 107 -12.99 2.89 9.77
CA GLY A 107 -13.57 4.05 9.08
C GLY A 107 -12.98 5.42 9.47
N LEU A 108 -11.97 5.45 10.34
CA LEU A 108 -11.43 6.71 10.88
C LEU A 108 -10.70 7.57 9.82
N THR A 109 -10.16 6.97 8.76
CA THR A 109 -9.56 7.74 7.67
C THR A 109 -10.58 8.65 7.00
N SER A 110 -11.75 8.11 6.61
CA SER A 110 -12.81 8.90 5.98
C SER A 110 -13.37 9.94 6.94
N LEU A 111 -13.56 9.59 8.22
CA LEU A 111 -13.98 10.56 9.24
C LEU A 111 -13.02 11.75 9.31
N LEU A 112 -11.71 11.52 9.42
CA LEU A 112 -10.73 12.62 9.48
C LEU A 112 -10.80 13.50 8.22
N LEU A 113 -10.88 12.90 7.04
CA LEU A 113 -10.93 13.65 5.78
C LEU A 113 -12.16 14.54 5.68
N VAL A 114 -13.32 14.05 6.14
CA VAL A 114 -14.55 14.81 6.23
C VAL A 114 -14.39 15.97 7.23
N GLU A 115 -13.81 15.71 8.40
CA GLU A 115 -13.56 16.76 9.40
C GLU A 115 -12.59 17.84 8.88
N LEU A 116 -11.56 17.47 8.12
CA LEU A 116 -10.63 18.42 7.50
C LEU A 116 -11.34 19.36 6.51
N LEU A 117 -12.26 18.84 5.70
CA LEU A 117 -13.09 19.64 4.78
C LEU A 117 -14.08 20.52 5.54
N ARG A 118 -14.82 19.92 6.50
CA ARG A 118 -15.86 20.58 7.30
C ARG A 118 -15.32 21.76 8.11
N GLU A 119 -14.12 21.64 8.64
CA GLU A 119 -13.43 22.67 9.42
C GLU A 119 -12.64 23.67 8.54
N GLY A 120 -12.71 23.55 7.21
CA GLY A 120 -12.00 24.42 6.26
C GLY A 120 -10.47 24.37 6.41
N ARG A 121 -9.93 23.24 6.89
CA ARG A 121 -8.48 23.01 7.01
C ARG A 121 -7.85 22.73 5.65
N VAL A 122 -8.62 22.10 4.78
CA VAL A 122 -8.29 21.85 3.37
C VAL A 122 -9.51 22.15 2.51
N ASP A 123 -9.27 22.51 1.26
CA ASP A 123 -10.29 22.78 0.24
C ASP A 123 -10.57 21.53 -0.63
N GLY A 124 -9.71 20.50 -0.52
CA GLY A 124 -9.88 19.23 -1.22
C GLY A 124 -8.98 18.12 -0.68
N VAL A 125 -9.26 16.89 -1.11
CA VAL A 125 -8.50 15.70 -0.74
C VAL A 125 -8.04 14.98 -2.00
N LEU A 126 -6.73 14.75 -2.11
CA LEU A 126 -6.10 13.94 -3.14
C LEU A 126 -6.02 12.50 -2.65
N HIS A 127 -6.84 11.60 -3.20
CA HIS A 127 -6.85 10.19 -2.80
C HIS A 127 -7.19 9.29 -3.98
N VAL A 128 -7.00 7.98 -3.81
CA VAL A 128 -7.42 7.00 -4.82
C VAL A 128 -8.95 6.88 -4.81
N GLY A 129 -9.54 6.89 -6.00
CA GLY A 129 -10.96 6.70 -6.26
C GLY A 129 -11.16 6.10 -7.65
N ARG A 130 -12.28 6.42 -8.29
CA ARG A 130 -12.52 6.15 -9.71
C ARG A 130 -12.58 7.49 -10.45
N PRO A 131 -11.54 7.90 -11.17
CA PRO A 131 -11.56 9.13 -11.95
C PRO A 131 -12.72 9.13 -12.95
N GLU A 132 -13.26 10.31 -13.26
CA GLU A 132 -14.34 10.44 -14.23
C GLU A 132 -13.93 9.84 -15.59
N GLY A 133 -14.77 8.96 -16.14
CA GLY A 133 -14.52 8.30 -17.41
C GLY A 133 -13.52 7.12 -17.38
N ASP A 134 -12.88 6.82 -16.24
CA ASP A 134 -12.03 5.63 -16.05
C ASP A 134 -12.63 4.70 -14.98
N GLN A 135 -12.95 3.47 -15.39
CA GLN A 135 -13.45 2.44 -14.47
C GLN A 135 -12.35 1.87 -13.57
N ARG A 136 -11.08 2.18 -13.86
CA ARG A 136 -9.92 1.76 -13.06
C ARG A 136 -9.68 2.72 -11.90
N PHE A 137 -9.03 2.20 -10.87
CA PHE A 137 -8.62 3.03 -9.74
C PHE A 137 -7.50 3.99 -10.14
N GLY A 138 -7.63 5.25 -9.72
CA GLY A 138 -6.67 6.32 -9.95
C GLY A 138 -6.80 7.41 -8.90
N TYR A 139 -5.81 8.31 -8.79
CA TYR A 139 -5.96 9.47 -7.91
C TYR A 139 -7.02 10.42 -8.47
N THR A 140 -7.86 10.93 -7.58
CA THR A 140 -8.90 11.92 -7.84
C THR A 140 -8.86 13.00 -6.76
N ILE A 141 -9.69 14.03 -6.93
CA ILE A 141 -9.88 15.12 -5.99
C ILE A 141 -11.31 15.04 -5.47
N SER A 142 -11.48 14.93 -4.16
CA SER A 142 -12.78 15.14 -3.50
C SER A 142 -12.79 16.47 -2.78
N THR A 143 -13.88 17.21 -2.91
CA THR A 143 -14.12 18.52 -2.31
C THR A 143 -15.35 18.53 -1.40
N THR A 144 -16.15 17.46 -1.40
CA THR A 144 -17.29 17.29 -0.49
C THR A 144 -17.20 15.99 0.31
N GLU A 145 -18.00 15.92 1.38
CA GLU A 145 -18.15 14.72 2.21
C GLU A 145 -18.62 13.52 1.38
N GLU A 146 -19.60 13.72 0.50
CA GLU A 146 -20.16 12.68 -0.36
C GLU A 146 -19.10 12.08 -1.30
N GLU A 147 -18.25 12.92 -1.89
CA GLU A 147 -17.17 12.49 -2.78
C GLU A 147 -16.11 11.66 -2.03
N VAL A 148 -15.75 12.09 -0.81
CA VAL A 148 -14.84 11.34 0.08
C VAL A 148 -15.44 9.98 0.46
N LEU A 149 -16.71 9.94 0.86
CA LEU A 149 -17.38 8.71 1.26
C LEU A 149 -17.63 7.76 0.06
N ALA A 150 -17.86 8.29 -1.14
CA ALA A 150 -17.99 7.50 -2.37
C ALA A 150 -16.67 6.79 -2.75
N SER A 151 -15.54 7.33 -2.31
CA SER A 151 -14.19 6.80 -2.60
C SER A 151 -13.55 6.06 -1.41
N ARG A 152 -14.33 5.70 -0.39
CA ARG A 152 -13.83 4.91 0.74
C ARG A 152 -13.50 3.47 0.32
N LYS A 153 -12.84 2.77 1.26
CA LYS A 153 -12.30 1.40 1.15
C LYS A 153 -10.93 1.30 0.46
N SER A 154 -10.23 0.22 0.77
CA SER A 154 -8.93 -0.12 0.20
C SER A 154 -9.06 -0.44 -1.28
N MET A 155 -8.31 0.30 -2.11
CA MET A 155 -8.24 0.11 -3.56
C MET A 155 -6.83 -0.39 -3.93
N TYR A 156 -6.71 -1.68 -4.16
CA TYR A 156 -5.42 -2.32 -4.45
C TYR A 156 -5.09 -2.29 -5.94
N ALA A 157 -4.51 -1.18 -6.40
CA ALA A 157 -4.12 -0.98 -7.79
C ALA A 157 -2.81 -0.19 -7.92
N ALA A 158 -2.22 -0.23 -9.12
CA ALA A 158 -1.16 0.69 -9.48
C ALA A 158 -1.78 2.06 -9.78
N THR A 159 -1.27 3.11 -9.14
CA THR A 159 -1.76 4.48 -9.28
C THR A 159 -0.57 5.44 -9.41
N THR A 160 -0.86 6.71 -9.67
CA THR A 160 0.14 7.78 -9.72
C THR A 160 -0.46 9.10 -9.22
N LEU A 161 0.36 9.94 -8.58
CA LEU A 161 -0.02 11.29 -8.16
C LEU A 161 0.18 12.33 -9.28
N ALA A 162 0.83 11.96 -10.38
CA ALA A 162 1.28 12.92 -11.40
C ALA A 162 0.15 13.83 -11.89
N ASP A 163 -0.93 13.23 -12.38
CA ASP A 163 -2.03 13.98 -12.99
C ASP A 163 -2.77 14.86 -11.98
N VAL A 164 -2.98 14.34 -10.77
CA VAL A 164 -3.73 15.08 -9.73
C VAL A 164 -2.90 16.25 -9.18
N LEU A 165 -1.59 16.07 -9.01
CA LEU A 165 -0.70 17.13 -8.52
C LEU A 165 -0.48 18.20 -9.58
N GLU A 166 -0.33 17.84 -10.86
CA GLU A 166 -0.28 18.82 -11.95
C GLU A 166 -1.58 19.64 -12.04
N ARG A 167 -2.75 19.01 -11.82
CA ARG A 167 -4.05 19.70 -11.88
C ARG A 167 -4.23 20.76 -10.79
N VAL A 168 -3.74 20.51 -9.57
CA VAL A 168 -3.94 21.42 -8.43
C VAL A 168 -2.82 22.45 -8.27
N ARG A 169 -1.69 22.24 -8.93
CA ARG A 169 -0.51 23.09 -8.78
C ARG A 169 -0.84 24.54 -9.17
N GLY A 170 -0.65 25.45 -8.22
CA GLY A 170 -0.82 26.89 -8.42
C GLY A 170 -2.28 27.37 -8.44
N ASP A 171 -3.26 26.54 -8.07
CA ASP A 171 -4.67 26.95 -8.01
C ASP A 171 -5.06 27.73 -6.73
N GLY A 172 -4.11 27.89 -5.81
CA GLY A 172 -4.27 28.65 -4.56
C GLY A 172 -5.07 27.93 -3.47
N ARG A 173 -5.41 26.65 -3.65
CA ARG A 173 -6.14 25.83 -2.67
C ARG A 173 -5.20 24.96 -1.84
N ARG A 174 -5.70 24.51 -0.69
CA ARG A 174 -5.03 23.62 0.25
C ARG A 174 -5.62 22.21 0.17
N TYR A 175 -4.76 21.20 0.27
CA TYR A 175 -5.11 19.81 0.03
C TYR A 175 -4.62 18.90 1.14
N ALA A 176 -5.44 17.90 1.48
CA ALA A 176 -4.98 16.70 2.15
C ALA A 176 -4.54 15.66 1.10
N VAL A 177 -3.36 15.06 1.26
CA VAL A 177 -2.88 13.98 0.39
C VAL A 177 -2.95 12.66 1.13
N VAL A 178 -3.69 11.70 0.59
CA VAL A 178 -3.80 10.35 1.13
C VAL A 178 -2.89 9.41 0.33
N GLY A 179 -2.03 8.66 1.00
CA GLY A 179 -1.11 7.77 0.29
C GLY A 179 -0.53 6.65 1.16
N VAL A 180 -0.05 5.61 0.48
CA VAL A 180 0.83 4.60 1.09
C VAL A 180 2.23 5.19 1.36
N PRO A 181 3.10 4.57 2.16
CA PRO A 181 4.32 5.21 2.66
C PRO A 181 5.19 5.83 1.57
N CYS A 182 5.50 5.09 0.51
CA CYS A 182 6.32 5.58 -0.60
C CYS A 182 5.68 6.72 -1.41
N PHE A 183 4.35 6.86 -1.39
CA PHE A 183 3.65 7.98 -2.05
C PHE A 183 3.69 9.22 -1.17
N ILE A 184 3.52 9.07 0.15
CA ILE A 184 3.68 10.17 1.10
C ILE A 184 5.11 10.70 1.08
N THR A 185 6.12 9.83 1.13
CA THR A 185 7.52 10.23 1.02
C THR A 185 7.80 10.98 -0.28
N ALA A 186 7.27 10.51 -1.42
CA ALA A 186 7.41 11.21 -2.70
C ALA A 186 6.73 12.60 -2.70
N ALA A 187 5.53 12.71 -2.12
CA ALA A 187 4.82 13.98 -2.00
C ALA A 187 5.55 14.95 -1.05
N ARG A 188 6.16 14.47 0.04
CA ARG A 188 7.00 15.27 0.94
C ARG A 188 8.26 15.78 0.26
N HIS A 189 8.94 14.95 -0.55
CA HIS A 189 10.07 15.43 -1.34
C HIS A 189 9.66 16.49 -2.36
N LEU A 190 8.50 16.35 -3.01
CA LEU A 190 7.95 17.39 -3.86
C LEU A 190 7.69 18.69 -3.09
N ALA A 191 7.05 18.61 -1.93
CA ALA A 191 6.80 19.78 -1.09
C ALA A 191 8.10 20.51 -0.70
N ARG A 192 9.17 19.75 -0.45
CA ARG A 192 10.50 20.30 -0.16
C ARG A 192 11.19 20.93 -1.38
N GLU A 193 11.08 20.31 -2.55
CA GLU A 193 11.72 20.78 -3.79
C GLU A 193 10.91 21.87 -4.53
N LEU A 194 9.62 21.99 -4.24
CA LEU A 194 8.68 22.95 -4.83
C LEU A 194 7.84 23.61 -3.71
N PRO A 195 8.38 24.65 -3.03
CA PRO A 195 7.73 25.26 -1.86
C PRO A 195 6.30 25.71 -2.09
N ASP A 196 5.99 26.31 -3.25
CA ASP A 196 4.63 26.74 -3.59
C ASP A 196 3.64 25.56 -3.59
N LEU A 197 4.04 24.39 -4.12
CA LEU A 197 3.23 23.18 -4.04
C LEU A 197 3.20 22.65 -2.60
N GLY A 198 4.31 22.75 -1.87
CA GLY A 198 4.38 22.37 -0.47
C GLY A 198 3.39 23.11 0.42
N GLU A 199 3.17 24.41 0.19
CA GLU A 199 2.16 25.22 0.89
C GLU A 199 0.72 24.77 0.55
N GLN A 200 0.49 24.28 -0.68
CA GLN A 200 -0.80 23.72 -1.07
C GLN A 200 -1.04 22.33 -0.45
N LEU A 201 -0.01 21.51 -0.21
CA LEU A 201 -0.15 20.20 0.41
C LEU A 201 -0.16 20.32 1.94
N ALA A 202 -1.30 20.77 2.49
CA ALA A 202 -1.43 21.13 3.90
C ALA A 202 -1.43 19.95 4.88
N VAL A 203 -1.94 18.77 4.48
CA VAL A 203 -2.04 17.59 5.37
C VAL A 203 -1.64 16.31 4.63
N PHE A 204 -0.80 15.48 5.24
CA PHE A 204 -0.34 14.20 4.69
C PHE A 204 -0.93 13.05 5.51
N VAL A 205 -1.82 12.27 4.89
CA VAL A 205 -2.53 11.14 5.52
C VAL A 205 -1.97 9.82 5.00
N GLY A 206 -1.25 9.12 5.87
CA GLY A 206 -0.61 7.84 5.58
C GLY A 206 -1.55 6.64 5.73
N LEU A 207 -1.41 5.66 4.84
CA LEU A 207 -2.04 4.35 4.96
C LEU A 207 -0.97 3.27 5.10
N VAL A 208 -1.03 2.47 6.17
CA VAL A 208 -0.11 1.34 6.35
C VAL A 208 -0.23 0.37 5.19
N CYS A 209 0.91 -0.04 4.63
CA CYS A 209 0.94 -0.79 3.39
C CYS A 209 1.62 -2.16 3.54
N GLY A 210 0.86 -3.23 3.28
CA GLY A 210 1.41 -4.58 3.10
C GLY A 210 2.41 -4.65 1.95
N HIS A 211 1.91 -4.31 0.76
CA HIS A 211 2.66 -3.98 -0.44
C HIS A 211 1.70 -3.40 -1.48
N LEU A 212 2.20 -2.52 -2.34
CA LEU A 212 1.44 -2.05 -3.51
C LEU A 212 1.11 -3.24 -4.41
N LYS A 213 0.05 -3.11 -5.21
CA LYS A 213 -0.38 -4.12 -6.19
C LYS A 213 -0.34 -3.54 -7.59
N SER A 214 0.04 -4.34 -8.57
CA SER A 214 -0.24 -4.02 -9.98
C SER A 214 -1.75 -4.06 -10.26
N THR A 215 -2.19 -3.49 -11.38
CA THR A 215 -3.60 -3.58 -11.83
C THR A 215 -4.10 -5.03 -11.93
N PHE A 216 -3.19 -5.96 -12.19
CA PHE A 216 -3.47 -7.39 -12.30
C PHE A 216 -4.09 -8.05 -11.06
N TYR A 217 -3.96 -7.45 -9.86
CA TYR A 217 -4.57 -8.08 -8.69
C TYR A 217 -6.10 -8.09 -8.76
N ALA A 218 -6.70 -6.98 -9.18
CA ALA A 218 -8.14 -6.90 -9.42
C ALA A 218 -8.57 -7.86 -10.55
N GLU A 219 -7.81 -7.88 -11.64
CA GLU A 219 -8.06 -8.73 -12.80
C GLU A 219 -7.96 -10.23 -12.44
N SER A 220 -7.01 -10.63 -11.58
CA SER A 220 -6.86 -12.03 -11.14
C SER A 220 -8.03 -12.49 -10.27
N LEU A 221 -8.51 -11.62 -9.38
CA LEU A 221 -9.69 -11.90 -8.57
C LEU A 221 -10.94 -12.05 -9.45
N ALA A 222 -11.11 -11.14 -10.41
CA ALA A 222 -12.19 -11.19 -11.39
C ALA A 222 -12.15 -12.49 -12.21
N TRP A 223 -10.98 -12.87 -12.72
CA TRP A 223 -10.83 -14.07 -13.55
C TRP A 223 -11.14 -15.35 -12.78
N GLN A 224 -10.74 -15.42 -11.50
CA GLN A 224 -11.09 -16.53 -10.61
C GLN A 224 -12.59 -16.55 -10.23
N ALA A 225 -13.28 -15.40 -10.30
CA ALA A 225 -14.73 -15.31 -10.15
C ALA A 225 -15.51 -15.62 -11.43
N GLY A 226 -14.82 -15.85 -12.56
CA GLY A 226 -15.41 -16.15 -13.86
C GLY A 226 -15.60 -14.93 -14.77
N VAL A 227 -15.01 -13.78 -14.43
CA VAL A 227 -15.08 -12.53 -15.21
C VAL A 227 -13.72 -12.27 -15.85
N ALA A 228 -13.67 -12.17 -17.17
CA ALA A 228 -12.40 -11.90 -17.87
C ALA A 228 -11.85 -10.49 -17.51
N PRO A 229 -10.51 -10.27 -17.60
CA PRO A 229 -9.91 -8.98 -17.26
C PRO A 229 -10.45 -7.79 -18.04
N GLN A 230 -10.55 -7.91 -19.37
CA GLN A 230 -11.47 -7.07 -20.15
C GLN A 230 -12.85 -7.61 -19.81
N ASP A 231 -13.80 -6.85 -19.31
CA ASP A 231 -15.14 -7.25 -18.80
C ASP A 231 -15.24 -6.93 -17.32
N LEU A 232 -14.12 -6.86 -16.59
CA LEU A 232 -14.11 -6.24 -15.26
C LEU A 232 -14.57 -4.77 -15.36
N GLU A 233 -15.66 -4.44 -14.67
CA GLU A 233 -16.16 -3.08 -14.51
C GLU A 233 -15.86 -2.56 -13.10
N ARG A 234 -16.23 -3.33 -12.08
CA ARG A 234 -16.08 -2.93 -10.68
C ARG A 234 -15.52 -4.07 -9.85
N ILE A 235 -14.69 -3.72 -8.88
CA ILE A 235 -14.32 -4.61 -7.79
C ILE A 235 -14.41 -3.89 -6.46
N ASP A 236 -14.90 -4.61 -5.45
CA ASP A 236 -14.74 -4.29 -4.04
C ASP A 236 -13.87 -5.39 -3.42
N PHE A 237 -12.71 -5.01 -2.90
CA PHE A 237 -11.75 -5.97 -2.34
C PHE A 237 -12.10 -6.42 -0.92
N ARG A 238 -13.03 -5.72 -0.25
CA ARG A 238 -13.35 -5.96 1.16
C ARG A 238 -14.82 -5.68 1.44
N VAL A 239 -15.60 -6.73 1.31
CA VAL A 239 -16.99 -6.80 1.75
C VAL A 239 -17.05 -7.56 3.07
N LYS A 240 -17.37 -6.83 4.13
CA LYS A 240 -17.49 -7.37 5.49
C LYS A 240 -18.68 -8.33 5.59
N ASP A 241 -18.60 -9.22 6.56
CA ASP A 241 -19.66 -10.15 6.90
C ASP A 241 -19.84 -10.10 8.43
N PRO A 242 -21.01 -9.67 8.93
CA PRO A 242 -21.28 -9.54 10.36
C PRO A 242 -20.97 -10.79 11.17
N GLU A 243 -21.07 -11.98 10.56
CA GLU A 243 -20.93 -13.28 11.24
C GLU A 243 -19.47 -13.78 11.30
N ARG A 244 -18.50 -12.98 10.85
CA ARG A 244 -17.10 -13.41 10.67
C ARG A 244 -16.11 -12.43 11.27
N SER A 245 -14.88 -12.87 11.52
CA SER A 245 -13.82 -11.98 11.97
C SER A 245 -13.47 -10.91 10.93
N SER A 246 -12.90 -9.79 11.38
CA SER A 246 -12.49 -8.67 10.51
C SER A 246 -11.48 -9.05 9.43
N GLY A 247 -10.70 -10.12 9.65
CA GLY A 247 -9.75 -10.69 8.68
C GLY A 247 -10.40 -11.62 7.65
N ASN A 248 -11.70 -11.90 7.77
CA ASN A 248 -12.39 -12.92 7.00
C ASN A 248 -13.53 -12.35 6.15
N TYR A 249 -13.16 -11.57 5.14
CA TYR A 249 -14.06 -10.83 4.25
C TYR A 249 -14.13 -11.42 2.84
N ASP A 250 -15.12 -10.94 2.10
CA ASP A 250 -15.35 -11.28 0.70
C ASP A 250 -14.79 -10.20 -0.22
N TYR A 251 -14.68 -10.55 -1.50
CA TYR A 251 -14.57 -9.59 -2.57
C TYR A 251 -15.79 -9.71 -3.47
N GLU A 252 -16.17 -8.61 -4.11
CA GLU A 252 -17.28 -8.53 -5.06
C GLU A 252 -16.77 -8.02 -6.40
N VAL A 253 -17.20 -8.66 -7.48
CA VAL A 253 -16.82 -8.32 -8.85
C VAL A 253 -18.08 -8.05 -9.66
N THR A 254 -18.11 -6.93 -10.36
CA THR A 254 -19.16 -6.61 -11.34
C THR A 254 -18.56 -6.66 -12.74
N ALA A 255 -19.19 -7.44 -13.61
CA ALA A 255 -18.83 -7.51 -15.03
C ALA A 255 -19.59 -6.44 -15.83
N ARG A 256 -19.01 -5.97 -16.93
CA ARG A 256 -19.63 -4.99 -17.82
C ARG A 256 -21.00 -5.47 -18.31
N GLY A 257 -22.00 -4.62 -18.14
CA GLY A 257 -23.38 -4.90 -18.55
C GLY A 257 -24.11 -5.90 -17.65
N VAL A 258 -23.53 -6.27 -16.51
CA VAL A 258 -24.17 -7.13 -15.50
C VAL A 258 -24.43 -6.31 -14.25
N HIS A 259 -25.69 -6.26 -13.81
CA HIS A 259 -26.06 -5.48 -12.63
C HIS A 259 -25.71 -6.17 -11.30
N GLU A 260 -25.83 -7.50 -11.23
CA GLU A 260 -25.61 -8.24 -9.98
C GLU A 260 -24.12 -8.58 -9.78
N PRO A 261 -23.50 -8.17 -8.66
CA PRO A 261 -22.11 -8.50 -8.37
C PRO A 261 -21.91 -9.98 -8.00
N ILE A 262 -20.78 -10.55 -8.43
CA ILE A 262 -20.33 -11.89 -8.03
C ILE A 262 -19.52 -11.76 -6.75
N ARG A 263 -20.08 -12.26 -5.65
CA ARG A 263 -19.41 -12.32 -4.34
C ARG A 263 -18.66 -13.63 -4.14
N ARG A 264 -17.43 -13.55 -3.63
CA ARG A 264 -16.57 -14.72 -3.32
C ARG A 264 -15.77 -14.49 -2.05
N ARG A 265 -15.43 -15.57 -1.35
CA ARG A 265 -14.51 -15.52 -0.21
C ARG A 265 -13.14 -15.07 -0.70
N THR A 266 -12.54 -14.06 -0.08
CA THR A 266 -11.16 -13.65 -0.44
C THR A 266 -10.17 -14.80 -0.29
N GLY A 267 -10.37 -15.64 0.73
CA GLY A 267 -9.55 -16.82 0.97
C GLY A 267 -9.72 -17.98 -0.01
N SER A 268 -10.70 -17.97 -0.91
CA SER A 268 -10.87 -19.04 -1.91
C SER A 268 -10.03 -18.81 -3.17
N ALA A 269 -9.65 -17.57 -3.46
CA ALA A 269 -8.69 -17.27 -4.52
C ALA A 269 -7.26 -17.64 -4.07
N PHE A 270 -6.51 -18.36 -4.92
CA PHE A 270 -5.29 -19.03 -4.48
C PHE A 270 -4.10 -18.08 -4.26
N ASP A 271 -4.17 -16.84 -4.75
CA ASP A 271 -3.09 -15.85 -4.77
C ASP A 271 -3.31 -14.65 -3.83
N THR A 272 -4.29 -14.73 -2.92
CA THR A 272 -4.68 -13.60 -2.06
C THR A 272 -3.86 -13.45 -0.77
N SER A 273 -3.17 -14.50 -0.32
CA SER A 273 -2.32 -14.38 0.87
C SER A 273 -1.20 -13.36 0.67
N TRP A 274 -1.12 -12.38 1.57
CA TRP A 274 -0.05 -11.37 1.60
C TRP A 274 1.36 -12.00 1.70
N GLY A 275 1.46 -13.22 2.22
CA GLY A 275 2.71 -13.99 2.29
C GLY A 275 3.26 -14.41 0.92
N PHE A 276 2.40 -14.50 -0.11
CA PHE A 276 2.82 -14.91 -1.45
C PHE A 276 3.46 -13.77 -2.24
N GLY A 277 3.17 -12.52 -1.89
CA GLY A 277 3.64 -11.36 -2.66
C GLY A 277 3.12 -11.32 -4.09
N ALA A 278 2.00 -11.98 -4.40
CA ALA A 278 1.41 -11.95 -5.73
C ALA A 278 1.10 -10.50 -6.14
N PHE A 279 1.48 -10.14 -7.37
CA PHE A 279 1.32 -8.82 -7.99
C PHE A 279 2.03 -7.67 -7.26
N GLN A 280 2.99 -7.98 -6.38
CA GLN A 280 3.81 -6.99 -5.71
C GLN A 280 4.88 -6.43 -6.66
N PRO A 281 4.98 -5.10 -6.85
CA PRO A 281 6.09 -4.47 -7.55
C PRO A 281 7.43 -4.69 -6.83
N GLU A 282 8.52 -4.70 -7.60
CA GLU A 282 9.85 -4.97 -7.04
C GLU A 282 10.28 -3.92 -6.01
N ALA A 283 9.84 -2.67 -6.14
CA ALA A 283 10.05 -1.59 -5.17
C ALA A 283 9.68 -1.98 -3.73
N CYS A 284 8.58 -2.73 -3.54
CA CYS A 284 8.13 -3.14 -2.21
C CYS A 284 9.10 -4.12 -1.52
N ASN A 285 10.03 -4.74 -2.26
CA ASN A 285 11.11 -5.52 -1.66
C ASN A 285 12.20 -4.65 -1.01
N PHE A 286 12.17 -3.32 -1.20
CA PHE A 286 13.19 -2.37 -0.72
C PHE A 286 12.64 -1.28 0.20
N CYS A 287 11.35 -1.29 0.49
CA CYS A 287 10.73 -0.33 1.40
C CYS A 287 10.77 -0.84 2.85
N ASP A 288 11.33 -0.04 3.74
CA ASP A 288 11.50 -0.22 5.18
C ASP A 288 10.49 0.55 6.04
N ASP A 289 9.79 1.53 5.46
CA ASP A 289 8.68 2.23 6.11
C ASP A 289 7.42 1.34 6.18
N VAL A 290 6.91 1.15 7.40
CA VAL A 290 5.65 0.44 7.69
C VAL A 290 4.51 1.42 7.92
N PHE A 291 4.76 2.49 8.66
CA PHE A 291 3.77 3.37 9.27
C PHE A 291 3.64 4.74 8.60
N ALA A 292 4.08 4.85 7.34
CA ALA A 292 4.08 6.11 6.60
C ALA A 292 4.70 7.20 7.48
N GLU A 293 5.96 7.00 7.84
CA GLU A 293 6.63 7.73 8.93
C GLU A 293 6.68 9.24 8.66
N SER A 294 6.70 9.63 7.39
CA SER A 294 6.66 11.02 6.92
C SER A 294 5.25 11.67 6.84
N ALA A 295 4.19 10.96 7.22
CA ALA A 295 2.81 11.47 7.26
C ALA A 295 2.50 12.21 8.57
N ASP A 296 1.57 13.17 8.53
CA ASP A 296 1.06 13.86 9.73
C ASP A 296 0.23 12.93 10.62
N VAL A 297 -0.41 11.94 10.00
CA VAL A 297 -1.15 10.86 10.66
C VAL A 297 -1.09 9.60 9.81
N ALA A 298 -1.08 8.42 10.41
CA ALA A 298 -1.13 7.16 9.70
C ALA A 298 -2.22 6.22 10.22
N PHE A 299 -2.91 5.54 9.31
CA PHE A 299 -3.99 4.60 9.62
C PHE A 299 -3.60 3.17 9.22
N ALA A 300 -3.88 2.22 10.11
CA ALA A 300 -3.68 0.79 9.89
C ALA A 300 -4.93 0.01 10.28
N ASP A 301 -5.03 -1.24 9.82
CA ASP A 301 -5.90 -2.23 10.45
C ASP A 301 -5.29 -2.70 11.77
N ALA A 302 -6.11 -2.78 12.82
CA ALA A 302 -5.71 -3.28 14.13
C ALA A 302 -5.67 -4.81 14.17
N TRP A 303 -4.68 -5.44 13.52
CA TRP A 303 -4.49 -6.90 13.54
C TRP A 303 -4.00 -7.42 14.90
N LEU A 304 -4.78 -7.18 15.94
CA LEU A 304 -4.54 -7.62 17.31
C LEU A 304 -5.66 -8.56 17.75
N PRO A 305 -5.36 -9.59 18.56
CA PRO A 305 -6.34 -10.61 18.94
C PRO A 305 -7.62 -10.06 19.57
N GLN A 306 -7.55 -8.93 20.29
CA GLN A 306 -8.71 -8.30 20.91
C GLN A 306 -9.69 -7.65 19.91
N TYR A 307 -9.22 -7.26 18.72
CA TYR A 307 -10.06 -6.61 17.70
C TYR A 307 -10.47 -7.56 16.56
N GLU A 308 -9.70 -8.64 16.34
CA GLU A 308 -9.94 -9.58 15.24
C GLU A 308 -11.37 -10.17 15.22
N PRO A 309 -12.00 -10.56 16.35
CA PRO A 309 -13.33 -11.17 16.34
C PRO A 309 -14.45 -10.27 15.81
N ASP A 310 -14.28 -8.95 15.87
CA ASP A 310 -15.32 -7.99 15.49
C ASP A 310 -15.28 -7.69 13.99
N SER A 311 -16.31 -8.12 13.26
CA SER A 311 -16.46 -7.96 11.81
C SER A 311 -16.37 -6.51 11.33
N ARG A 312 -16.77 -5.55 12.18
CA ARG A 312 -16.73 -4.11 11.88
C ARG A 312 -15.30 -3.61 11.73
N GLY A 313 -14.32 -4.27 12.33
CA GLY A 313 -12.93 -3.85 12.30
C GLY A 313 -12.64 -2.61 13.15
N THR A 314 -11.34 -2.39 13.36
CA THR A 314 -10.79 -1.31 14.19
C THR A 314 -9.53 -0.78 13.51
N ASN A 315 -9.38 0.54 13.49
CA ASN A 315 -8.15 1.17 13.05
C ASN A 315 -7.13 1.25 14.20
N VAL A 316 -5.85 1.11 13.88
CA VAL A 316 -4.75 1.73 14.66
C VAL A 316 -4.40 3.04 13.99
N VAL A 317 -4.28 4.12 14.77
CA VAL A 317 -3.95 5.46 14.28
C VAL A 317 -2.70 5.94 14.99
N LEU A 318 -1.71 6.39 14.22
CA LEU A 318 -0.50 7.03 14.72
C LEU A 318 -0.62 8.52 14.39
N VAL A 319 -0.70 9.35 15.43
CA VAL A 319 -0.82 10.79 15.29
C VAL A 319 0.58 11.40 15.47
N ARG A 320 0.97 12.29 14.55
CA ARG A 320 2.21 13.09 14.66
C ARG A 320 1.87 14.58 14.76
N ASP A 321 0.97 15.05 13.91
CA ASP A 321 0.49 16.44 13.95
C ASP A 321 -0.62 16.63 15.00
N GLU A 322 -0.44 17.63 15.86
CA GLU A 322 -1.36 17.98 16.94
C GLU A 322 -2.75 18.33 16.44
N GLN A 323 -2.83 19.16 15.39
CA GLN A 323 -4.10 19.69 14.91
C GLN A 323 -4.95 18.57 14.29
N VAL A 324 -4.28 17.60 13.65
CA VAL A 324 -4.91 16.38 13.15
C VAL A 324 -5.40 15.49 14.31
N GLY A 325 -4.59 15.35 15.37
CA GLY A 325 -4.98 14.62 16.58
C GLY A 325 -6.21 15.22 17.26
N GLU A 326 -6.24 16.55 17.41
CA GLU A 326 -7.38 17.25 18.01
C GLU A 326 -8.69 17.06 17.23
N LEU A 327 -8.64 16.98 15.88
CA LEU A 327 -9.83 16.71 15.07
C LEU A 327 -10.43 15.35 15.41
N LEU A 328 -9.60 14.31 15.53
CA LEU A 328 -10.05 12.98 15.94
C LEU A 328 -10.65 12.98 17.34
N GLN A 329 -10.00 13.68 18.29
CA GLN A 329 -10.50 13.79 19.67
C GLN A 329 -11.81 14.58 19.75
N ARG A 330 -11.98 15.64 18.95
CA ARG A 330 -13.26 16.37 18.86
C ARG A 330 -14.36 15.50 18.29
N ALA A 331 -14.09 14.73 17.24
CA ALA A 331 -15.07 13.79 16.68
C ALA A 331 -15.47 12.72 17.71
N ALA A 332 -14.52 12.18 18.48
CA ALA A 332 -14.82 11.27 19.57
C ALA A 332 -15.65 11.92 20.69
N ALA A 333 -15.33 13.16 21.08
CA ALA A 333 -16.10 13.90 22.10
C ALA A 333 -17.55 14.18 21.67
N ARG A 334 -17.84 14.24 20.37
CA ARG A 334 -19.20 14.36 19.82
C ARG A 334 -19.94 13.01 19.72
N GLY A 335 -19.25 11.90 19.93
CA GLY A 335 -19.79 10.55 19.76
C GLY A 335 -19.78 10.05 18.32
N ASP A 336 -18.99 10.67 17.43
CA ASP A 336 -18.85 10.22 16.03
C ASP A 336 -17.89 9.03 15.90
N ALA A 337 -17.01 8.83 16.88
CA ALA A 337 -16.05 7.74 16.94
C ALA A 337 -15.73 7.31 18.37
N ASP A 338 -15.37 6.04 18.52
CA ASP A 338 -14.78 5.51 19.74
C ASP A 338 -13.27 5.43 19.56
N LEU A 339 -12.52 6.05 20.48
CA LEU A 339 -11.06 6.04 20.50
C LEU A 339 -10.57 5.56 21.86
N GLU A 340 -9.57 4.68 21.86
CA GLU A 340 -8.86 4.24 23.06
C GLU A 340 -7.35 4.31 22.86
N PRO A 341 -6.56 4.64 23.90
CA PRO A 341 -5.11 4.68 23.78
C PRO A 341 -4.53 3.29 23.55
N LEU A 342 -3.47 3.24 22.75
CA LEU A 342 -2.63 2.06 22.55
C LEU A 342 -1.17 2.40 22.86
N THR A 343 -0.37 1.37 23.12
CA THR A 343 1.08 1.53 23.23
C THR A 343 1.76 1.42 21.87
N ALA A 344 3.01 1.89 21.80
CA ALA A 344 3.89 1.65 20.65
C ALA A 344 4.06 0.14 20.36
N ASP A 345 4.11 -0.70 21.40
CA ASP A 345 4.21 -2.14 21.27
C ASP A 345 2.96 -2.76 20.65
N ASP A 346 1.76 -2.28 21.01
CA ASP A 346 0.50 -2.74 20.41
C ASP A 346 0.44 -2.40 18.92
N ALA A 347 0.77 -1.15 18.56
CA ALA A 347 0.85 -0.76 17.16
C ALA A 347 1.87 -1.61 16.40
N ALA A 348 3.07 -1.80 16.92
CA ALA A 348 4.09 -2.63 16.29
C ALA A 348 3.63 -4.10 16.13
N ALA A 349 2.98 -4.66 17.15
CA ALA A 349 2.43 -6.02 17.13
C ALA A 349 1.35 -6.19 16.06
N SER A 350 0.48 -5.18 15.88
CA SER A 350 -0.56 -5.17 14.84
C SER A 350 0.03 -5.29 13.42
N GLN A 351 1.29 -4.89 13.21
CA GLN A 351 1.96 -4.92 11.91
C GLN A 351 3.14 -5.91 11.87
N GLY A 352 3.17 -6.93 12.74
CA GLY A 352 4.30 -7.87 12.81
C GLY A 352 4.64 -8.57 11.48
N GLY A 353 3.67 -8.80 10.60
CA GLY A 353 3.90 -9.30 9.25
C GLY A 353 4.73 -8.37 8.39
N ASN A 354 4.46 -7.07 8.48
CA ASN A 354 5.18 -6.02 7.76
C ASN A 354 6.62 -5.91 8.26
N TYR A 355 6.87 -5.87 9.57
CA TYR A 355 8.25 -5.85 10.09
C TYR A 355 9.08 -7.05 9.67
N ARG A 356 8.48 -8.26 9.69
CA ARG A 356 9.16 -9.46 9.19
C ARG A 356 9.52 -9.37 7.71
N HIS A 357 8.73 -8.68 6.89
CA HIS A 357 9.00 -8.50 5.46
C HIS A 357 9.98 -7.36 5.18
N ARG A 358 9.73 -6.18 5.77
CA ARG A 358 10.30 -4.87 5.44
C ARG A 358 11.53 -4.51 6.27
N ARG A 359 11.72 -5.13 7.44
CA ARG A 359 12.96 -5.00 8.23
C ARG A 359 13.80 -6.27 8.13
N ILE A 360 13.36 -7.34 8.77
CA ILE A 360 14.12 -8.61 8.84
C ILE A 360 14.35 -9.19 7.44
N GLY A 361 13.30 -9.27 6.63
CA GLY A 361 13.41 -9.80 5.28
C GLY A 361 14.20 -8.90 4.33
N LEU A 362 14.22 -7.58 4.58
CA LEU A 362 14.93 -6.62 3.75
C LEU A 362 16.44 -6.80 3.87
N ALA A 363 16.97 -6.98 5.09
CA ALA A 363 18.38 -7.26 5.34
C ALA A 363 18.91 -8.40 4.45
N VAL A 364 18.15 -9.49 4.34
CA VAL A 364 18.50 -10.65 3.50
C VAL A 364 18.51 -10.28 2.01
N ARG A 365 17.53 -9.50 1.55
CA ARG A 365 17.40 -9.11 0.13
C ARG A 365 18.51 -8.15 -0.29
N LEU A 366 18.86 -7.17 0.57
CA LEU A 366 19.96 -6.24 0.35
C LEU A 366 21.29 -7.00 0.24
N ALA A 367 21.57 -7.92 1.18
CA ALA A 367 22.80 -8.69 1.17
C ALA A 367 22.88 -9.68 -0.02
N ASP A 368 21.75 -10.23 -0.47
CA ASP A 368 21.68 -11.06 -1.67
C ASP A 368 21.98 -10.26 -2.95
N ASP A 369 21.49 -9.02 -3.05
CA ASP A 369 21.70 -8.18 -4.23
C ASP A 369 23.11 -7.56 -4.27
N LEU A 370 23.64 -7.08 -3.14
CA LEU A 370 25.03 -6.60 -3.05
C LEU A 370 26.03 -7.68 -3.43
N ARG A 371 25.84 -8.93 -2.98
CA ARG A 371 26.70 -10.06 -3.38
C ARG A 371 26.64 -10.36 -4.88
N ARG A 372 25.56 -9.98 -5.56
CA ARG A 372 25.40 -10.11 -7.01
C ARG A 372 25.91 -8.89 -7.78
N GLY A 373 26.56 -7.95 -7.10
CA GLY A 373 27.05 -6.71 -7.71
C GLY A 373 25.93 -5.76 -8.15
N ARG A 374 24.73 -5.89 -7.57
CA ARG A 374 23.59 -5.01 -7.89
C ARG A 374 23.59 -3.81 -6.95
N SER A 375 23.22 -2.65 -7.48
CA SER A 375 22.95 -1.47 -6.66
C SER A 375 21.71 -1.70 -5.78
N VAL A 376 21.74 -1.12 -4.59
CA VAL A 376 20.64 -1.10 -3.63
C VAL A 376 20.51 0.31 -3.06
N PRO A 377 19.29 0.78 -2.75
CA PRO A 377 19.11 2.06 -2.08
C PRO A 377 19.65 2.00 -0.66
N ARG A 378 20.08 3.14 -0.14
CA ARG A 378 20.35 3.32 1.29
C ARG A 378 19.04 3.13 2.05
N LYS A 379 19.13 2.30 3.10
CA LYS A 379 18.02 1.94 3.97
C LYS A 379 18.51 1.91 5.40
N ARG A 380 17.60 2.13 6.36
CA ARG A 380 17.93 2.04 7.80
C ARG A 380 18.32 0.63 8.23
N VAL A 381 17.96 -0.37 7.41
CA VAL A 381 18.27 -1.78 7.61
C VAL A 381 19.61 -2.13 6.97
N ALA A 382 20.55 -2.60 7.78
CA ALA A 382 21.82 -3.10 7.28
C ALA A 382 21.67 -4.43 6.50
N PRO A 383 22.45 -4.66 5.43
CA PRO A 383 22.48 -5.94 4.73
C PRO A 383 23.01 -7.07 5.62
N ASP A 384 22.19 -8.08 5.90
CA ASP A 384 22.61 -9.26 6.67
C ASP A 384 21.81 -10.52 6.29
N ARG A 385 22.52 -11.62 6.04
CA ARG A 385 21.94 -12.95 5.73
C ARG A 385 21.83 -13.87 6.94
N THR A 386 22.43 -13.48 8.07
CA THR A 386 22.52 -14.26 9.31
C THR A 386 21.44 -13.89 10.32
N VAL A 387 20.81 -12.72 10.16
CA VAL A 387 19.60 -12.27 10.89
C VAL A 387 18.46 -13.29 10.92
N VAL A 388 18.44 -14.26 10.00
CA VAL A 388 17.47 -15.37 10.00
C VAL A 388 18.11 -16.71 9.66
N THR A 389 17.42 -17.79 10.01
CA THR A 389 17.80 -19.16 9.63
C THR A 389 17.85 -19.34 8.10
N ARG A 390 18.66 -20.30 7.62
CA ARG A 390 18.74 -20.64 6.18
C ARG A 390 17.37 -20.96 5.56
N ARG A 391 16.49 -21.62 6.31
CA ARG A 391 15.11 -21.94 5.88
C ARG A 391 14.26 -20.69 5.72
N ARG A 392 14.32 -19.76 6.68
CA ARG A 392 13.59 -18.48 6.59
C ARG A 392 14.12 -17.61 5.46
N ALA A 393 15.43 -17.59 5.23
CA ALA A 393 16.01 -16.94 4.04
C ALA A 393 15.50 -17.55 2.73
N ALA A 394 15.33 -18.88 2.67
CA ALA A 394 14.73 -19.55 1.50
C ALA A 394 13.27 -19.13 1.28
N LEU A 395 12.49 -18.93 2.35
CA LEU A 395 11.11 -18.45 2.27
C LEU A 395 11.05 -17.00 1.74
N ILE A 396 11.92 -16.12 2.23
CA ILE A 396 12.04 -14.72 1.77
C ILE A 396 12.36 -14.68 0.26
N ARG A 397 13.32 -15.50 -0.18
CA ARG A 397 13.68 -15.63 -1.60
C ARG A 397 12.52 -16.19 -2.44
N GLN A 398 11.80 -17.17 -1.91
CA GLN A 398 10.65 -17.75 -2.59
C GLN A 398 9.52 -16.72 -2.75
N ARG A 399 9.28 -15.88 -1.74
CA ARG A 399 8.31 -14.77 -1.83
C ARG A 399 8.68 -13.77 -2.92
N ARG A 400 9.94 -13.31 -2.99
CA ARG A 400 10.42 -12.41 -4.07
C ARG A 400 10.36 -13.07 -5.46
N ARG A 401 10.56 -14.39 -5.53
CA ARG A 401 10.37 -15.13 -6.79
C ARG A 401 8.90 -15.17 -7.21
N MET A 402 7.98 -15.39 -6.27
CA MET A 402 6.55 -15.43 -6.55
C MET A 402 6.02 -14.06 -6.98
N SER A 403 6.48 -12.95 -6.39
CA SER A 403 6.09 -11.60 -6.84
C SER A 403 6.47 -11.38 -8.31
N ALA A 404 7.73 -11.61 -8.68
CA ALA A 404 8.18 -11.48 -10.07
C ALA A 404 7.46 -12.45 -11.02
N LEU A 405 7.30 -13.72 -10.61
CA LEU A 405 6.60 -14.74 -11.41
C LEU A 405 5.14 -14.33 -11.67
N SER A 406 4.47 -13.78 -10.67
CA SER A 406 3.05 -13.42 -10.80
C SER A 406 2.82 -12.30 -11.82
N LEU A 407 3.67 -11.27 -11.83
CA LEU A 407 3.59 -10.18 -12.80
C LEU A 407 3.83 -10.68 -14.23
N GLU A 408 4.89 -11.48 -14.45
CA GLU A 408 5.23 -11.98 -15.79
C GLU A 408 4.20 -12.97 -16.34
N ARG A 409 3.83 -13.98 -15.53
CA ARG A 409 2.92 -15.04 -15.99
C ARG A 409 1.49 -14.56 -16.15
N PHE A 410 1.08 -13.54 -15.38
CA PHE A 410 -0.24 -12.95 -15.57
C PHE A 410 -0.29 -12.06 -16.82
N ALA A 411 0.77 -11.30 -17.12
CA ALA A 411 0.85 -10.57 -18.39
C ALA A 411 0.72 -11.54 -19.60
N GLU A 412 1.47 -12.65 -19.58
CA GLU A 412 1.37 -13.70 -20.61
C GLU A 412 -0.03 -14.34 -20.67
N ALA A 413 -0.66 -14.57 -19.53
CA ALA A 413 -2.02 -15.14 -19.46
C ALA A 413 -3.05 -14.19 -20.06
N ARG A 414 -2.96 -12.90 -19.74
CA ARG A 414 -3.85 -11.84 -20.26
C ARG A 414 -3.70 -11.69 -21.77
N GLU A 415 -2.47 -11.65 -22.27
CA GLU A 415 -2.17 -11.58 -23.72
C GLU A 415 -2.72 -12.79 -24.49
N ALA A 416 -2.69 -13.97 -23.86
CA ALA A 416 -3.16 -15.21 -24.48
C ALA A 416 -4.64 -15.53 -24.24
N GLY A 417 -5.34 -14.78 -23.38
CA GLY A 417 -6.69 -15.12 -22.92
C GLY A 417 -6.76 -16.47 -22.15
N ASP A 418 -5.65 -16.91 -21.55
CA ASP A 418 -5.55 -18.22 -20.89
C ASP A 418 -4.99 -18.10 -19.46
N PHE A 419 -5.90 -18.06 -18.49
CA PHE A 419 -5.57 -17.98 -17.07
C PHE A 419 -4.67 -19.14 -16.59
N ALA A 420 -4.71 -20.30 -17.23
CA ALA A 420 -3.88 -21.45 -16.83
C ALA A 420 -2.38 -21.18 -16.99
N ARG A 421 -1.99 -20.26 -17.88
CA ARG A 421 -0.60 -19.79 -18.04
C ARG A 421 -0.08 -19.07 -16.80
N TYR A 422 -0.96 -18.46 -16.01
CA TYR A 422 -0.64 -17.90 -14.70
C TYR A 422 -0.88 -18.89 -13.56
N ALA A 423 -2.06 -19.50 -13.50
CA ALA A 423 -2.48 -20.30 -12.37
C ALA A 423 -1.56 -21.50 -12.11
N ARG A 424 -1.21 -22.26 -13.16
CA ARG A 424 -0.37 -23.47 -13.02
C ARG A 424 1.03 -23.16 -12.46
N PRO A 425 1.83 -22.24 -13.03
CA PRO A 425 3.14 -21.92 -12.45
C PRO A 425 3.04 -21.26 -11.08
N MET A 426 2.05 -20.39 -10.85
CA MET A 426 1.90 -19.71 -9.56
C MET A 426 1.53 -20.69 -8.44
N GLN A 427 0.56 -21.60 -8.67
CA GLN A 427 0.22 -22.67 -7.71
C GLN A 427 1.42 -23.58 -7.41
N ARG A 428 2.24 -23.93 -8.42
CA ARG A 428 3.49 -24.68 -8.18
C ARG A 428 4.45 -23.91 -7.26
N ALA A 429 4.57 -22.61 -7.45
CA ALA A 429 5.42 -21.75 -6.61
C ALA A 429 4.86 -21.61 -5.18
N ILE A 430 3.53 -21.52 -5.03
CA ILE A 430 2.84 -21.49 -3.73
C ILE A 430 3.01 -22.82 -3.00
N ARG A 431 2.88 -23.96 -3.67
CA ARG A 431 3.18 -25.27 -3.06
C ARG A 431 4.61 -25.34 -2.53
N ARG A 432 5.59 -24.83 -3.29
CA ARG A 432 6.97 -24.72 -2.81
C ARG A 432 7.11 -23.80 -1.60
N TYR A 433 6.40 -22.67 -1.56
CA TYR A 433 6.35 -21.79 -0.40
C TYR A 433 5.87 -22.54 0.85
N TRP A 434 4.75 -23.26 0.75
CA TRP A 434 4.21 -24.03 1.88
C TRP A 434 5.11 -25.18 2.32
N LEU A 435 5.81 -25.85 1.40
CA LEU A 435 6.80 -26.87 1.76
C LEU A 435 7.95 -26.28 2.60
N ILE A 436 8.40 -25.06 2.28
CA ILE A 436 9.43 -24.37 3.06
C ILE A 436 8.87 -23.92 4.42
N GLU A 437 7.64 -23.38 4.44
CA GLU A 437 7.01 -22.83 5.65
C GLU A 437 6.57 -23.90 6.66
N SER A 438 6.02 -25.03 6.20
CA SER A 438 5.62 -26.16 7.06
C SER A 438 6.82 -26.79 7.75
N ALA A 439 7.97 -26.85 7.07
CA ALA A 439 9.24 -27.25 7.68
C ALA A 439 9.79 -26.25 8.70
N THR A 440 9.14 -25.10 8.93
CA THR A 440 9.56 -24.07 9.90
C THR A 440 8.71 -23.99 11.18
N HIS A 441 7.48 -24.53 11.22
CA HIS A 441 6.52 -24.28 12.33
C HIS A 441 5.86 -25.53 12.95
N GLY A 442 6.42 -26.74 12.73
CA GLY A 442 5.85 -27.96 13.32
C GLY A 442 4.40 -28.26 12.86
N PRO A 443 3.66 -29.13 13.57
CA PRO A 443 2.44 -29.77 13.07
C PRO A 443 1.27 -28.81 12.71
N ARG A 444 1.21 -27.60 13.27
CA ARG A 444 0.15 -26.61 12.95
C ARG A 444 0.26 -26.04 11.53
N ALA A 445 1.47 -25.85 11.00
CA ALA A 445 1.66 -25.42 9.62
C ALA A 445 1.44 -26.57 8.63
N LEU A 446 1.72 -27.81 9.05
CA LEU A 446 1.35 -29.01 8.30
C LEU A 446 -0.18 -29.14 8.20
N ALA A 447 -0.93 -28.88 9.28
CA ALA A 447 -2.39 -28.88 9.27
C ALA A 447 -2.97 -27.82 8.31
N ARG A 448 -2.36 -26.62 8.25
CA ARG A 448 -2.75 -25.57 7.29
C ARG A 448 -2.44 -25.96 5.84
N PHE A 449 -1.28 -26.57 5.60
CA PHE A 449 -0.92 -27.12 4.29
C PHE A 449 -1.88 -28.23 3.84
N LEU A 450 -2.22 -29.16 4.73
CA LEU A 450 -3.18 -30.24 4.45
C LEU A 450 -4.59 -29.71 4.20
N LYS A 451 -5.04 -28.70 4.96
CA LYS A 451 -6.32 -28.01 4.73
C LYS A 451 -6.36 -27.33 3.35
N ASN A 452 -5.30 -26.64 2.96
CA ASN A 452 -5.21 -26.01 1.65
C ASN A 452 -5.18 -27.05 0.51
N ARG A 453 -4.57 -28.22 0.74
CA ARG A 453 -4.59 -29.33 -0.21
C ARG A 453 -5.99 -29.95 -0.37
N ALA A 454 -6.76 -30.02 0.72
CA ALA A 454 -8.15 -30.47 0.67
C ALA A 454 -9.02 -29.50 -0.15
N LEU A 455 -8.79 -28.19 -0.03
CA LEU A 455 -9.49 -27.17 -0.82
C LEU A 455 -9.10 -27.22 -2.31
N GLU A 456 -7.81 -27.35 -2.63
CA GLU A 456 -7.33 -27.55 -4.03
C GLU A 456 -7.93 -28.80 -4.69
N LEU A 457 -8.12 -29.89 -3.94
CA LEU A 457 -8.72 -31.14 -4.45
C LEU A 457 -10.24 -31.06 -4.58
N LEU A 458 -10.91 -30.17 -3.85
CA LEU A 458 -12.35 -29.99 -3.88
C LEU A 458 -12.82 -28.97 -4.92
N GLY A 459 -11.91 -28.30 -5.65
CA GLY A 459 -12.26 -27.28 -6.63
C GLY A 459 -13.09 -26.12 -6.03
N ARG A 460 -12.88 -25.83 -4.74
CA ARG A 460 -13.59 -24.80 -3.96
C ARG A 460 -12.65 -23.73 -3.45
#